data_AF-A0A2G9THL3-F1
#
_entry.id   AF-A0A2G9THL3-F1
#
_cell.length_a   1.000
_cell.length_b   1.000
_cell.length_c   1.000
_cell.angle_alpha   90.00
_cell.angle_beta   90.00
_cell.angle_gamma   90.00
#
_symmetry.space_group_name_H-M   'P 1'
#
loop_
_entity.id
_entity.type
_entity.pdbx_description
1 polymer ?
#
loop_
_entity_poly.entity_id
_entity_poly.type
_entity_poly.pdbx_seq_one_letter_code
_entity_poly.pdbx_strand_id
1 'polypeptide(L)'
;MKLHPDQIQISTELFWSMVFGASAVYREKIKRLRKPVNPRDWVDSKPALSSTPIHNYERNLVQVPFDVARAPIADVDTLDVMSYASVGSIIGHEITHAFDDQGKLHGQTGNLGRNWWSAESRRRFNEREQCYIEQYVRLTGSDD
;
A
#
# COMPACT_ATOMS: atom_id res chain seq x y z
N MET A 1 25.60 1.64 -12.55
CA MET A 1 25.43 0.84 -13.78
C MET A 1 24.61 1.67 -14.75
N LYS A 2 25.24 2.30 -15.76
CA LYS A 2 24.51 3.07 -16.79
C LYS A 2 24.06 2.09 -17.86
N LEU A 3 22.75 1.93 -18.03
CA LEU A 3 22.20 1.17 -19.15
C LEU A 3 22.32 2.02 -20.41
N HIS A 4 22.99 1.49 -21.44
CA HIS A 4 23.08 2.14 -22.75
C HIS A 4 21.78 1.88 -23.52
N PRO A 5 21.11 2.92 -24.08
CA PRO A 5 19.81 2.79 -24.74
C PRO A 5 19.80 1.76 -25.89
N ASP A 6 20.96 1.59 -26.54
CA ASP A 6 21.12 0.81 -27.76
C ASP A 6 21.21 -0.71 -27.51
N GLN A 7 21.26 -1.13 -26.24
CA GLN A 7 21.38 -2.55 -25.85
C GLN A 7 20.07 -3.21 -25.41
N ILE A 8 18.96 -2.47 -25.32
CA ILE A 8 17.67 -3.03 -24.92
C ILE A 8 16.85 -3.31 -26.18
N GLN A 9 17.20 -4.37 -26.91
CA GLN A 9 16.27 -4.94 -27.90
C GLN A 9 15.24 -5.80 -27.16
N ILE A 10 14.04 -5.26 -26.97
CA ILE A 10 12.89 -6.06 -26.57
C ILE A 10 12.52 -6.93 -27.77
N SER A 11 12.85 -8.22 -27.71
CA SER A 11 12.44 -9.14 -28.77
C SER A 11 10.92 -9.29 -28.78
N THR A 12 10.35 -9.54 -29.96
CA THR A 12 8.92 -9.86 -30.12
C THR A 12 8.54 -11.05 -29.22
N GLU A 13 9.44 -12.01 -29.03
CA GLU A 13 9.27 -13.16 -28.14
C GLU A 13 9.15 -12.75 -26.67
N LEU A 14 9.97 -11.80 -26.21
CA LEU A 14 9.89 -11.28 -24.85
C LEU A 14 8.57 -10.54 -24.62
N PHE A 15 8.15 -9.73 -25.60
CA PHE A 15 6.84 -9.05 -25.56
C PHE A 15 5.69 -10.06 -25.40
N TRP A 16 5.62 -11.06 -26.27
CA TRP A 16 4.56 -12.06 -26.20
C TRP A 16 4.63 -12.90 -24.92
N SER A 17 5.82 -13.20 -24.42
CA SER A 17 6.01 -13.87 -23.14
C SER A 17 5.42 -13.08 -21.97
N MET A 18 5.60 -11.75 -21.94
CA MET A 18 4.98 -10.89 -20.92
C MET A 18 3.45 -10.89 -21.02
N VAL A 19 2.89 -10.79 -22.23
CA VAL A 19 1.44 -10.81 -22.48
C VAL A 19 0.82 -12.13 -22.03
N PHE A 20 1.44 -13.26 -22.39
CA PHE A 20 0.98 -14.58 -21.96
C PHE A 20 1.14 -14.79 -20.45
N GLY A 21 2.22 -14.28 -19.86
CA GLY A 21 2.44 -14.27 -18.42
C GLY A 21 1.33 -13.53 -17.66
N ALA A 22 0.98 -12.31 -18.09
CA ALA A 22 -0.13 -11.55 -17.50
C ALA A 22 -1.47 -12.30 -17.60
N SER A 23 -1.72 -12.92 -18.76
CA SER A 23 -2.93 -13.75 -18.98
C SER A 23 -2.97 -14.98 -18.06
N ALA A 24 -1.82 -15.62 -17.80
CA ALA A 24 -1.72 -16.74 -16.87
C ALA A 24 -2.00 -16.30 -15.41
N VAL A 25 -1.43 -15.17 -14.97
CA VAL A 25 -1.70 -14.59 -13.65
C VAL A 25 -3.19 -14.32 -13.47
N TYR A 26 -3.84 -13.73 -14.47
CA TYR A 26 -5.28 -13.47 -14.43
C TYR A 26 -6.10 -14.77 -14.32
N ARG A 27 -5.74 -15.81 -15.08
CA ARG A 27 -6.39 -17.13 -14.99
C ARG A 27 -6.27 -17.74 -13.58
N GLU A 28 -5.11 -17.61 -12.93
CA GLU A 28 -4.95 -18.08 -11.55
C GLU A 28 -5.78 -17.28 -10.55
N LYS A 29 -5.92 -15.95 -10.74
CA LYS A 29 -6.83 -15.13 -9.91
C LYS A 29 -8.28 -15.58 -10.03
N ILE A 30 -8.76 -15.84 -11.24
CA ILE A 30 -10.15 -16.31 -11.47
C ILE A 30 -10.41 -17.67 -10.79
N LYS A 31 -9.44 -18.59 -10.76
CA LYS A 31 -9.56 -19.87 -10.06
C LYS A 31 -9.76 -19.72 -8.53
N ARG A 32 -9.53 -18.54 -7.96
CA ARG A 32 -9.67 -18.26 -6.52
C ARG A 32 -11.06 -17.76 -6.12
N LEU A 33 -11.91 -17.36 -7.07
CA LEU A 33 -13.26 -16.79 -6.78
C LEU A 33 -14.16 -17.65 -5.90
N ARG A 34 -13.99 -18.98 -5.92
CA ARG A 34 -14.79 -19.94 -5.13
C ARG A 34 -14.01 -20.61 -4.01
N LYS A 35 -12.81 -20.12 -3.71
CA LYS A 35 -11.95 -20.62 -2.63
C LYS A 35 -12.03 -19.68 -1.43
N PRO A 36 -11.84 -20.19 -0.20
CA PRO A 36 -11.73 -19.32 0.96
C PRO A 36 -10.53 -18.37 0.80
N VAL A 37 -10.69 -17.14 1.28
CA VAL A 37 -9.61 -16.16 1.33
C VAL A 37 -8.59 -16.60 2.37
N ASN A 38 -7.31 -16.62 2.00
CA ASN A 38 -6.22 -16.72 2.96
C ASN A 38 -5.83 -15.30 3.42
N PRO A 39 -6.07 -14.93 4.69
CA PRO A 39 -5.79 -13.58 5.18
C PRO A 39 -4.29 -13.24 5.21
N ARG A 40 -3.40 -14.25 5.17
CA ARG A 40 -1.94 -14.06 5.17
C ARG A 40 -1.32 -13.97 3.79
N ASP A 41 -2.11 -14.14 2.73
CA ASP A 41 -1.60 -14.10 1.36
C ASP A 41 -1.40 -12.64 0.88
N TRP A 42 -0.40 -12.42 0.04
CA TRP A 42 -0.01 -11.10 -0.49
C TRP A 42 -0.31 -10.96 -2.00
N VAL A 43 -0.73 -12.05 -2.66
CA VAL A 43 -0.84 -12.17 -4.13
C VAL A 43 -1.85 -11.20 -4.77
N ASP A 44 -2.77 -10.66 -3.97
CA ASP A 44 -3.84 -9.77 -4.47
C ASP A 44 -3.59 -8.29 -4.19
N SER A 45 -2.51 -7.96 -3.48
CA SER A 45 -2.29 -6.64 -2.89
C SER A 45 -1.58 -5.68 -3.86
N LYS A 46 -0.58 -6.16 -4.62
CA LYS A 46 0.14 -5.42 -5.68
C LYS A 46 0.75 -6.36 -6.72
N PRO A 47 1.19 -5.85 -7.89
CA PRO A 47 2.05 -6.61 -8.80
C PRO A 47 3.30 -7.11 -8.06
N ALA A 48 3.75 -8.32 -8.39
CA ALA A 48 5.07 -8.78 -7.96
C ALA A 48 6.12 -7.75 -8.38
N LEU A 49 7.04 -7.38 -7.46
CA LEU A 49 8.08 -6.35 -7.62
C LEU A 49 7.67 -4.90 -7.36
N SER A 50 6.50 -4.61 -6.77
CA SER A 50 6.28 -3.27 -6.22
C SER A 50 7.16 -3.02 -4.99
N SER A 51 7.88 -1.91 -5.00
CA SER A 51 8.66 -1.40 -3.87
C SER A 51 7.85 -0.47 -2.96
N THR A 52 6.53 -0.38 -3.13
CA THR A 52 5.71 0.58 -2.38
C THR A 52 4.99 -0.13 -1.24
N PRO A 53 5.21 0.27 0.02
CA PRO A 53 4.44 -0.20 1.17
C PRO A 53 2.94 0.01 0.98
N ILE A 54 2.12 -0.82 1.63
CA ILE A 54 0.66 -0.65 1.65
C ILE A 54 0.00 -1.18 2.92
N HIS A 55 -1.16 -0.59 3.20
CA HIS A 55 -2.24 -1.19 3.97
C HIS A 55 -3.29 -1.83 3.05
N ASN A 56 -3.56 -3.12 3.22
CA ASN A 56 -4.70 -3.78 2.61
C ASN A 56 -5.86 -3.83 3.61
N TYR A 57 -6.91 -3.05 3.36
CA TYR A 57 -8.07 -2.90 4.25
C TYR A 57 -8.84 -4.21 4.43
N GLU A 58 -9.06 -4.96 3.35
CA GLU A 58 -9.89 -6.17 3.37
C GLU A 58 -9.24 -7.32 4.16
N ARG A 59 -7.93 -7.25 4.37
CA ARG A 59 -7.15 -8.24 5.15
C ARG A 59 -6.64 -7.67 6.46
N ASN A 60 -6.79 -6.36 6.70
CA ASN A 60 -6.13 -5.64 7.79
C ASN A 60 -4.63 -6.00 7.87
N LEU A 61 -3.93 -5.81 6.76
CA LEU A 61 -2.57 -6.29 6.55
C LEU A 61 -1.66 -5.16 6.07
N VAL A 62 -0.61 -4.88 6.83
CA VAL A 62 0.50 -4.02 6.42
C VAL A 62 1.54 -4.85 5.67
N GLN A 63 1.91 -4.41 4.47
CA GLN A 63 2.96 -5.03 3.67
C GLN A 63 4.08 -4.03 3.44
N VAL A 64 5.28 -4.39 3.86
CA VAL A 64 6.50 -3.59 3.65
C VAL A 64 7.47 -4.43 2.82
N PRO A 65 7.60 -4.15 1.51
CA PRO A 65 8.57 -4.83 0.67
C PRO A 65 9.99 -4.63 1.19
N PHE A 66 10.84 -5.66 1.06
CA PHE A 66 12.26 -5.58 1.44
C PHE A 66 13.00 -4.42 0.76
N ASP A 67 12.60 -4.07 -0.48
CA ASP A 67 13.21 -2.99 -1.26
C ASP A 67 12.97 -1.58 -0.68
N VAL A 68 12.13 -1.45 0.35
CA VAL A 68 11.98 -0.21 1.12
C VAL A 68 12.98 -0.13 2.28
N ALA A 69 13.45 -1.27 2.78
CA ALA A 69 14.36 -1.37 3.92
C ALA A 69 15.84 -1.33 3.50
N ARG A 70 16.16 -0.53 2.48
CA ARG A 70 17.51 -0.37 1.91
C ARG A 70 17.88 1.10 1.80
N ALA A 71 19.17 1.38 1.62
CA ALA A 71 19.66 2.74 1.46
C ALA A 71 18.93 3.47 0.32
N PRO A 72 18.53 4.75 0.50
CA PRO A 72 18.84 5.64 1.63
C PRO A 72 17.82 5.60 2.79
N ILE A 73 16.81 4.73 2.75
CA ILE A 73 15.74 4.67 3.75
C ILE A 73 16.22 4.00 5.04
N ALA A 74 16.95 2.89 4.92
CA ALA A 74 17.62 2.22 6.03
C ALA A 74 18.98 1.71 5.59
N ASP A 75 19.98 1.94 6.42
CA ASP A 75 21.36 1.56 6.14
C ASP A 75 22.09 1.23 7.44
N VAL A 76 22.86 0.15 7.43
CA VAL A 76 23.69 -0.31 8.55
C VAL A 76 24.86 0.64 8.81
N ASP A 77 25.25 1.42 7.81
CA ASP A 77 26.34 2.40 7.92
C ASP A 77 25.83 3.79 8.39
N THR A 78 24.52 3.95 8.63
CA THR A 78 23.92 5.19 9.16
C THR A 78 23.59 5.08 10.64
N LEU A 79 23.38 6.21 11.32
CA LEU A 79 22.92 6.19 12.71
C LEU A 79 21.60 5.41 12.82
N ASP A 80 21.52 4.45 13.73
CA ASP A 80 20.33 3.61 13.92
C ASP A 80 19.03 4.44 14.01
N VAL A 81 19.08 5.58 14.71
CA VAL A 81 17.94 6.49 14.87
C VAL A 81 17.37 6.97 13.52
N MET A 82 18.19 7.13 12.50
CA MET A 82 17.75 7.52 11.15
C MET A 82 17.01 6.37 10.48
N SER A 83 17.53 5.15 10.56
CA SER A 83 16.87 3.94 10.05
C SER A 83 15.54 3.70 10.78
N TYR A 84 15.51 3.85 12.11
CA TYR A 84 14.27 3.76 12.90
C TYR A 84 13.26 4.85 12.53
N ALA A 85 13.71 6.10 12.36
CA ALA A 85 12.81 7.19 11.99
C ALA A 85 12.21 6.98 10.60
N SER A 86 13.01 6.60 9.60
CA SER A 86 12.57 6.38 8.23
C SER A 86 11.66 5.16 8.11
N VAL A 87 12.14 3.97 8.47
CA VAL A 87 11.36 2.72 8.36
C VAL A 87 10.18 2.74 9.32
N GLY A 88 10.39 3.24 10.54
CA GLY A 88 9.33 3.37 11.53
C GLY A 88 8.23 4.32 11.09
N SER A 89 8.57 5.47 10.47
CA SER A 89 7.57 6.38 9.90
C SER A 89 6.77 5.71 8.78
N ILE A 90 7.41 4.91 7.94
CA ILE A 90 6.72 4.17 6.87
C ILE A 90 5.76 3.13 7.46
N ILE A 91 6.23 2.30 8.39
CA ILE A 91 5.37 1.31 9.07
C ILE A 91 4.23 2.02 9.79
N GLY A 92 4.50 3.13 10.49
CA GLY A 92 3.50 3.93 11.19
C GLY A 92 2.47 4.53 10.23
N HIS A 93 2.89 4.98 9.05
CA HIS A 93 2.00 5.45 7.99
C HIS A 93 1.03 4.35 7.55
N GLU A 94 1.56 3.15 7.24
CA GLU A 94 0.73 2.01 6.82
C GLU A 94 -0.19 1.47 7.93
N ILE A 95 0.21 1.60 9.20
CA ILE A 95 -0.68 1.30 10.33
C ILE A 95 -1.79 2.35 10.42
N THR A 96 -1.48 3.62 10.18
CA THR A 96 -2.45 4.72 10.27
C THR A 96 -3.56 4.59 9.23
N HIS A 97 -3.27 4.01 8.06
CA HIS A 97 -4.28 3.68 7.06
C HIS A 97 -5.40 2.77 7.62
N ALA A 98 -5.14 1.91 8.61
CA ALA A 98 -6.21 1.14 9.26
C ALA A 98 -7.30 2.02 9.92
N PHE A 99 -7.02 3.31 10.13
CA PHE A 99 -7.84 4.26 10.86
C PHE A 99 -8.15 5.53 10.08
N ASP A 100 -7.75 5.66 8.81
CA ASP A 100 -8.07 6.82 8.00
C ASP A 100 -9.56 6.86 7.60
N ASP A 101 -9.93 7.75 6.68
CA ASP A 101 -11.30 7.93 6.23
C ASP A 101 -11.92 6.66 5.62
N GLN A 102 -11.10 5.78 5.03
CA GLN A 102 -11.52 4.48 4.49
C GLN A 102 -11.32 3.35 5.51
N GLY A 103 -10.20 3.37 6.24
CA GLY A 103 -9.84 2.40 7.27
C GLY A 103 -10.87 2.32 8.39
N LYS A 104 -11.41 3.48 8.82
CA LYS A 104 -12.46 3.54 9.86
C LYS A 104 -13.73 2.75 9.50
N LEU A 105 -13.94 2.43 8.23
CA LEU A 105 -15.10 1.65 7.75
C LEU A 105 -14.88 0.13 7.85
N HIS A 106 -13.63 -0.30 8.06
CA HIS A 106 -13.22 -1.71 8.10
C HIS A 106 -12.97 -2.13 9.55
N GLY A 107 -13.63 -3.21 9.99
CA GLY A 107 -13.39 -3.78 11.32
C GLY A 107 -12.05 -4.50 11.41
N GLN A 108 -11.73 -5.05 12.59
CA GLN A 108 -10.48 -5.80 12.86
C GLN A 108 -10.19 -6.93 11.84
N THR A 109 -11.22 -7.52 11.24
CA THR A 109 -11.10 -8.60 10.26
C THR A 109 -11.16 -8.13 8.80
N GLY A 110 -11.08 -6.82 8.55
CA GLY A 110 -11.18 -6.23 7.22
C GLY A 110 -12.57 -6.22 6.60
N ASN A 111 -13.62 -6.53 7.38
CA ASN A 111 -15.00 -6.48 6.89
C ASN A 111 -15.54 -5.06 6.88
N LEU A 112 -16.09 -4.65 5.73
CA LEU A 112 -16.77 -3.38 5.55
C LEU A 112 -18.16 -3.41 6.22
N GLY A 113 -18.53 -2.35 6.94
CA GLY A 113 -19.93 -2.11 7.32
C GLY A 113 -20.37 -2.53 8.72
N ARG A 114 -19.50 -3.11 9.56
CA ARG A 114 -19.75 -3.05 11.01
C ARG A 114 -19.28 -1.70 11.50
N ASN A 115 -20.20 -0.79 11.82
CA ASN A 115 -19.84 0.42 12.55
C ASN A 115 -19.34 0.00 13.94
N TRP A 116 -18.01 -0.07 14.08
CA TRP A 116 -17.32 -0.48 15.31
C TRP A 116 -16.93 0.71 16.17
N TRP A 117 -17.26 1.93 15.72
CA TRP A 117 -17.09 3.17 16.45
C TRP A 117 -18.37 3.54 17.20
N SER A 118 -18.22 4.10 18.39
CA SER A 118 -19.33 4.82 19.03
C SER A 118 -19.72 6.03 18.18
N ALA A 119 -20.97 6.48 18.30
CA ALA A 119 -21.43 7.68 17.60
C ALA A 119 -20.60 8.92 17.97
N GLU A 120 -20.18 9.02 19.24
CA GLU A 120 -19.33 10.10 19.72
C GLU A 120 -17.93 10.07 19.09
N SER A 121 -17.26 8.91 19.10
CA SER A 121 -15.91 8.78 18.52
C SER A 121 -15.93 9.09 17.03
N ARG A 122 -16.96 8.66 16.30
CA ARG A 122 -17.13 8.97 14.87
C ARG A 122 -17.32 10.46 14.62
N ARG A 123 -18.15 11.15 15.42
CA ARG A 123 -18.31 12.61 15.32
C ARG A 123 -16.97 13.32 15.54
N ARG A 124 -16.27 12.98 16.63
CA ARG A 124 -14.97 13.57 16.99
C ARG A 124 -13.86 13.23 15.98
N PHE A 125 -13.95 12.10 15.27
CA PHE A 125 -13.04 11.77 14.18
C PHE A 125 -13.28 12.69 12.98
N ASN A 126 -14.53 12.78 12.53
CA ASN A 126 -14.90 13.61 11.38
C ASN A 126 -14.56 15.10 11.60
N GLU A 127 -14.67 15.60 12.84
CA GLU A 127 -14.25 16.96 13.19
C GLU A 127 -12.74 17.19 13.00
N ARG A 128 -11.91 16.20 13.33
CA ARG A 128 -10.45 16.28 13.14
C ARG A 128 -10.05 16.10 11.68
N GLU A 129 -10.71 15.18 10.99
CA GLU A 129 -10.58 14.96 9.54
C GLU A 129 -10.81 16.27 8.78
N GLN A 130 -11.89 17.00 9.12
CA GLN A 130 -12.20 18.30 8.52
C GLN A 130 -11.08 19.33 8.72
N CYS A 131 -10.46 19.37 9.91
CA CYS A 131 -9.33 20.26 10.18
C CYS A 131 -8.13 19.97 9.26
N TYR A 132 -7.83 18.70 8.98
CA TYR A 132 -6.78 18.33 8.04
C TYR A 132 -7.15 18.68 6.59
N ILE A 133 -8.40 18.45 6.17
CA ILE A 133 -8.89 18.86 4.85
C ILE A 133 -8.65 20.37 4.64
N GLU A 134 -9.07 21.20 5.60
CA GLU A 134 -8.87 22.65 5.55
C GLU A 134 -7.40 23.07 5.59
N GLN A 135 -6.55 22.33 6.32
CA GLN A 135 -5.12 22.57 6.32
C GLN A 135 -4.52 22.38 4.92
N TYR A 136 -4.81 21.26 4.27
CA TYR A 136 -4.21 20.94 2.97
C TYR A 136 -4.78 21.78 1.83
N VAL A 137 -6.07 22.12 1.85
CA VAL A 137 -6.68 23.06 0.88
C VAL A 137 -5.97 24.42 0.91
N ARG A 138 -5.64 24.94 2.10
CA ARG A 138 -4.89 26.21 2.23
C ARG A 138 -3.47 26.14 1.67
N LEU A 139 -2.84 24.96 1.66
CA LEU A 139 -1.49 24.78 1.13
C LEU A 139 -1.46 24.68 -0.40
N THR A 140 -2.53 24.15 -1.00
CA THR A 140 -2.62 24.00 -2.47
C THR A 140 -3.06 25.26 -3.20
N GLY A 141 -3.41 26.34 -2.48
CA GLY A 141 -3.74 27.64 -3.07
C GLY A 141 -4.96 27.61 -3.99
N SER A 142 -5.91 26.71 -3.76
CA SER A 142 -7.15 26.67 -4.54
C SER A 142 -8.15 27.67 -3.96
N ASP A 143 -8.00 28.93 -4.37
CA ASP A 143 -9.07 29.93 -4.39
C ASP A 143 -9.94 29.80 -5.66
N ASP A 144 -10.01 28.60 -6.26
CA ASP A 144 -10.85 28.25 -7.41
C ASP A 144 -11.93 27.23 -7.02
#